data_AF-A0A7W9BVH2-F1
#
_entry.id   AF-A0A7W9BVH2-F1
#
_cell.length_a   1.000
_cell.length_b   1.000
_cell.length_c   1.000
_cell.angle_alpha   90.00
_cell.angle_beta   90.00
_cell.angle_gamma   90.00
#
_symmetry.space_group_name_H-M   'P 1'
#
loop_
_entity.id
_entity.type
_entity.pdbx_description
1 polymer ?
#
loop_
_entity_poly.entity_id
_entity_poly.type
_entity_poly.pdbx_seq_one_letter_code
_entity_poly.pdbx_strand_id
1 'polypeptide(L)'
;MWLSLTVAALTVAACSETPAVVAQPRSLDFFKANTAIRKKVMAECKAAVGTHAYQPEEECGTASIADQQVARENYARERLGGK
;
A
#
# COMPACT_ATOMS: atom_id res chain seq x y z
N MET A 1 23.80 -43.67 -32.07
CA MET A 1 24.23 -43.02 -30.81
C MET A 1 23.99 -41.52 -30.94
N TRP A 2 22.72 -41.10 -30.85
CA TRP A 2 22.32 -39.70 -31.05
C TRP A 2 21.57 -39.26 -29.79
N LEU A 3 22.28 -38.60 -28.87
CA LEU A 3 21.65 -37.81 -27.80
C LEU A 3 21.64 -36.36 -28.28
N SER A 4 20.48 -35.92 -28.76
CA SER A 4 20.23 -34.51 -29.05
C SER A 4 20.10 -33.76 -27.72
N LEU A 5 21.18 -33.08 -27.33
CA LEU A 5 21.22 -32.20 -26.16
C LEU A 5 20.57 -30.86 -26.55
N THR A 6 19.25 -30.75 -26.42
CA THR A 6 18.55 -29.47 -26.55
C THR A 6 18.79 -28.65 -25.30
N VAL A 7 19.81 -27.79 -25.33
CA VAL A 7 20.01 -26.72 -24.36
C VAL A 7 18.83 -25.76 -24.51
N ALA A 8 17.80 -25.94 -23.69
CA ALA A 8 16.73 -24.97 -23.54
C ALA A 8 17.36 -23.67 -23.04
N ALA A 9 17.51 -22.71 -23.94
CA ALA A 9 17.93 -21.36 -23.61
C ALA A 9 16.89 -20.80 -22.63
N LEU A 10 17.22 -20.83 -21.33
CA LEU A 10 16.55 -20.02 -20.32
C LEU A 10 16.76 -18.57 -20.73
N THR A 11 15.84 -18.02 -21.49
CA THR A 11 15.73 -16.58 -21.66
C THR A 11 15.40 -16.03 -20.28
N VAL A 12 16.41 -15.48 -19.61
CA VAL A 12 16.21 -14.55 -18.51
C VAL A 12 15.47 -13.39 -19.15
N ALA A 13 14.15 -13.41 -19.07
CA ALA A 13 13.34 -12.26 -19.37
C ALA A 13 13.88 -11.17 -18.45
N ALA A 14 14.62 -10.22 -19.03
CA ALA A 14 14.98 -9.01 -18.33
C ALA A 14 13.65 -8.41 -17.88
N CYS A 15 13.34 -8.54 -16.59
CA CYS A 15 12.31 -7.72 -15.97
C CYS A 15 12.65 -6.30 -16.41
N SER A 16 11.79 -5.69 -17.23
CA SER A 16 11.78 -4.24 -17.34
C SER A 16 11.37 -3.74 -15.97
N GLU A 17 12.35 -3.64 -15.07
CA GLU A 17 12.27 -2.93 -13.82
C GLU A 17 12.13 -1.45 -14.22
N THR A 18 10.92 -1.09 -14.63
CA THR A 18 10.50 0.30 -14.53
C THR A 18 10.57 0.55 -13.04
N PRO A 19 11.52 1.34 -12.52
CA PRO A 19 11.61 1.56 -11.09
C PRO A 19 10.24 2.07 -10.67
N ALA A 20 9.60 1.35 -9.75
CA ALA A 20 8.37 1.83 -9.15
C ALA A 20 8.71 3.24 -8.64
N VAL A 21 8.08 4.26 -9.21
CA VAL A 21 8.23 5.63 -8.73
C VAL A 21 7.82 5.56 -7.27
N VAL A 22 8.80 5.66 -6.38
CA VAL A 22 8.56 5.64 -4.93
C VAL A 22 7.78 6.91 -4.66
N ALA A 23 6.46 6.78 -4.60
CA ALA A 23 5.61 7.86 -4.15
C ALA A 23 6.08 8.21 -2.74
N GLN A 24 6.46 9.47 -2.53
CA GLN A 24 6.87 9.89 -1.20
C GLN A 24 5.71 9.65 -0.24
N PRO A 25 5.98 9.05 0.94
CA PRO A 25 4.94 8.74 1.90
C PRO A 25 4.24 10.04 2.31
N ARG A 26 2.91 10.05 2.20
CA ARG A 26 2.08 11.21 2.55
C ARG A 26 1.94 11.33 4.06
N SER A 27 1.79 12.56 4.55
CA SER A 27 1.73 12.84 5.99
C SER A 27 0.41 12.38 6.63
N LEU A 28 0.44 12.25 7.96
CA LEU A 28 -0.73 11.92 8.77
C LEU A 28 -1.85 12.95 8.61
N ASP A 29 -1.53 14.25 8.63
CA ASP A 29 -2.52 15.32 8.47
C ASP A 29 -3.18 15.29 7.09
N PHE A 30 -2.40 14.96 6.05
CA PHE A 30 -2.95 14.75 4.71
C PHE A 30 -4.01 13.64 4.73
N PHE A 31 -3.71 12.52 5.38
CA PHE A 31 -4.67 11.41 5.46
C PHE A 31 -5.88 11.73 6.34
N LYS A 32 -5.74 12.50 7.43
CA LYS A 32 -6.88 12.97 8.24
C LYS A 32 -7.82 13.83 7.40
N ALA A 33 -7.28 14.75 6.61
CA ALA A 33 -8.05 15.64 5.74
C ALA A 33 -8.67 14.91 4.52
N ASN A 34 -8.01 13.89 3.96
CA ASN A 34 -8.39 13.24 2.71
C ASN A 34 -8.95 11.82 2.92
N THR A 35 -10.18 11.72 3.42
CA THR A 35 -10.81 10.42 3.77
C THR A 35 -10.86 9.43 2.61
N ALA A 36 -11.21 9.86 1.39
CA ALA A 36 -11.29 8.97 0.23
C ALA A 36 -9.93 8.35 -0.11
N ILE A 37 -8.87 9.17 -0.04
CA ILE A 37 -7.51 8.73 -0.32
C ILE A 37 -7.00 7.81 0.79
N ARG A 38 -7.26 8.14 2.06
CA ARG A 38 -6.95 7.26 3.20
C ARG A 38 -7.56 5.87 3.02
N LYS A 39 -8.85 5.80 2.70
CA LYS A 39 -9.55 4.52 2.45
C LYS A 39 -8.96 3.74 1.27
N LYS A 40 -8.64 4.43 0.18
CA LYS A 40 -8.02 3.81 -1.00
C LYS A 40 -6.67 3.18 -0.64
N VAL A 41 -5.79 3.93 0.02
CA VAL A 41 -4.47 3.44 0.44
C VAL A 41 -4.62 2.26 1.39
N MET A 42 -5.50 2.32 2.39
CA MET A 42 -5.72 1.18 3.28
C MET A 42 -6.22 -0.08 2.53
N ALA A 43 -7.06 0.08 1.52
CA ALA A 43 -7.52 -1.04 0.69
C ALA A 43 -6.39 -1.64 -0.15
N GLU A 44 -5.55 -0.78 -0.76
CA GLU A 44 -4.36 -1.20 -1.50
C GLU A 44 -3.35 -1.91 -0.58
N CYS A 45 -3.08 -1.35 0.59
CA CYS A 45 -2.22 -1.96 1.61
C CYS A 45 -2.73 -3.34 2.04
N LYS A 46 -4.05 -3.50 2.24
CA LYS A 46 -4.65 -4.79 2.58
C LYS A 46 -4.54 -5.80 1.43
N ALA A 47 -4.72 -5.35 0.19
CA ALA A 47 -4.60 -6.19 -1.00
C ALA A 47 -3.15 -6.58 -1.29
N ALA A 48 -2.19 -5.74 -0.90
CA ALA A 48 -0.76 -5.98 -1.08
C ALA A 48 -0.19 -6.97 -0.05
N VAL A 49 -0.89 -7.26 1.05
CA VAL A 49 -0.44 -8.24 2.06
C VAL A 49 -0.22 -9.61 1.40
N GLY A 50 1.01 -10.11 1.47
CA GLY A 50 1.40 -11.38 0.86
C GLY A 50 1.73 -11.30 -0.64
N THR A 51 1.82 -10.09 -1.21
CA THR A 51 2.28 -9.85 -2.57
C THR A 51 3.64 -9.14 -2.55
N HIS A 52 4.40 -9.24 -3.65
CA HIS A 52 5.63 -8.45 -3.85
C HIS A 52 5.35 -7.01 -4.33
N ALA A 53 4.09 -6.53 -4.26
CA ALA A 53 3.76 -5.17 -4.64
C ALA A 53 4.38 -4.20 -3.62
N TYR A 54 5.43 -3.49 -4.03
CA TYR A 54 6.04 -2.44 -3.23
C TYR A 54 5.04 -1.29 -3.07
N GLN A 55 4.41 -1.21 -1.90
CA GLN A 55 3.82 0.01 -1.36
C GLN A 55 4.74 0.51 -0.24
N PRO A 56 4.94 1.83 -0.07
CA PRO A 56 5.76 2.32 1.03
C PRO A 56 5.12 1.87 2.35
N GLU A 57 5.77 0.98 3.11
CA GLU A 57 5.22 0.47 4.37
C GLU A 57 4.86 1.60 5.34
N GLU A 58 5.64 2.68 5.29
CA GLU A 58 5.43 3.95 6.00
C GLU A 58 4.08 4.60 5.66
N GLU A 59 3.66 4.52 4.40
CA GLU A 59 2.40 5.08 3.91
C GLU A 59 1.19 4.29 4.41
N CYS A 60 1.29 2.95 4.42
CA CYS A 60 0.27 2.07 5.01
C CYS A 60 0.11 2.32 6.52
N GLY A 61 1.23 2.46 7.24
CA GLY A 61 1.22 2.77 8.67
C GLY A 61 0.58 4.13 8.97
N THR A 62 0.97 5.16 8.22
CA THR A 62 0.45 6.51 8.39
C THR A 62 -1.05 6.59 8.11
N ALA A 63 -1.53 5.94 7.04
CA ALA A 63 -2.95 5.90 6.71
C ALA A 63 -3.78 5.20 7.80
N SER A 64 -3.27 4.09 8.35
CA SER A 64 -3.92 3.35 9.44
C SER A 64 -4.03 4.18 10.72
N ILE A 65 -2.94 4.87 11.11
CA ILE A 65 -2.94 5.74 12.30
C ILE A 65 -3.97 6.87 12.12
N ALA A 66 -3.98 7.52 10.96
CA ALA A 66 -4.94 8.58 10.66
C ALA A 66 -6.40 8.09 10.75
N ASP A 67 -6.67 6.86 10.29
CA ASP A 67 -8.04 6.31 10.34
C ASP A 67 -8.50 6.05 11.78
N GLN A 68 -7.62 5.48 12.60
CA GLN A 68 -7.89 5.27 14.02
C GLN A 68 -8.11 6.59 14.77
N GLN A 69 -7.33 7.63 14.47
CA GLN A 69 -7.50 8.94 15.10
C GLN A 69 -8.86 9.56 14.73
N VAL A 70 -9.21 9.56 13.44
CA VAL A 70 -10.51 10.08 12.99
C VAL A 70 -11.67 9.28 13.59
N ALA A 71 -11.55 7.96 13.70
CA ALA A 71 -12.57 7.13 14.34
C ALA A 71 -12.75 7.48 15.83
N ARG A 72 -11.66 7.69 16.56
CA ARG A 72 -11.70 8.12 17.97
C ARG A 72 -12.31 9.52 18.12
N GLU A 73 -11.95 10.46 17.25
CA GLU A 73 -12.50 11.81 17.24
C GLU A 73 -14.01 11.81 16.94
N ASN A 74 -14.44 11.03 15.95
CA ASN A 74 -15.87 10.86 15.63
C ASN A 74 -16.63 10.24 16.80
N TYR A 75 -16.10 9.17 17.40
CA TYR A 75 -16.70 8.54 18.57
C TYR A 75 -16.80 9.50 19.76
N ALA A 76 -15.75 10.29 20.03
CA ALA A 76 -15.76 11.30 21.07
C ALA A 76 -16.82 12.38 20.78
N ARG A 77 -16.94 12.83 19.52
CA ARG A 77 -17.96 13.80 19.11
C ARG A 77 -19.38 13.26 19.28
N GLU A 78 -19.63 12.00 18.91
CA GLU A 78 -20.94 11.36 19.08
C GLU A 78 -21.31 11.16 20.55
N ARG A 79 -20.33 10.86 21.41
CA ARG A 79 -20.56 10.61 22.85
C ARG A 79 -20.59 11.87 23.71
N LEU A 80 -19.78 12.88 23.39
CA LEU A 80 -19.59 14.10 24.18
C LEU A 80 -20.29 15.32 23.57
N GLY A 81 -20.61 15.27 22.27
CA GLY A 81 -21.30 16.32 21.53
C GLY A 81 -22.83 16.18 21.50
N GLY A 82 -23.39 15.17 22.16
CA GLY A 82 -24.83 15.08 22.42
C GLY A 82 -25.24 16.05 23.53
N LYS A 83 -25.42 17.32 23.17
CA LYS A 83 -26.20 18.30 23.94
C LYS A 83 -27.39 18.73 23.10
#